data_AF-A0A146L1I3-F1
#
_entry.id   AF-A0A146L1I3-F1
#
_cell.length_a   1.000
_cell.length_b   1.000
_cell.length_c   1.000
_cell.angle_alpha   90.00
_cell.angle_beta   90.00
_cell.angle_gamma   90.00
#
_symmetry.space_group_name_H-M   'P 1'
#
loop_
_entity.id
_entity.type
_entity.pdbx_description
1 polymer ?
#
loop_
_entity_poly.entity_id
_entity_poly.type
_entity_poly.pdbx_seq_one_letter_code
_entity_poly.pdbx_strand_id
1 'polypeptide(L)'
;MTMGDETPVTSLIMPVLIRPILSQLERRDVVASQTLRAALSKVEAVHPGFTYDFVVGVLRRREVDINMNESMLRLQGAATDSDVEYRLTRSEDAFQELNRKSAAL
;
A
#
# COMPACT_ATOMS: atom_id res chain seq x y z
N MET A 1 -19.03 10.04 8.52
CA MET A 1 -17.78 10.21 9.28
C MET A 1 -16.97 8.96 9.03
N THR A 2 -15.95 9.07 8.19
CA THR A 2 -14.95 8.01 7.97
C THR A 2 -14.17 7.84 9.27
N MET A 3 -13.91 6.61 9.71
CA MET A 3 -13.15 6.39 10.96
C MET A 3 -11.66 6.78 10.82
N GLY A 4 -11.21 7.07 9.59
CA GLY A 4 -9.85 7.42 9.23
C GLY A 4 -9.49 8.91 9.29
N ASP A 5 -10.15 9.71 10.15
CA ASP A 5 -9.74 11.10 10.38
C ASP A 5 -8.29 11.10 10.92
N GLU A 6 -7.35 11.47 10.04
CA GLU A 6 -5.96 11.90 10.28
C GLU A 6 -4.96 10.89 10.89
N THR A 7 -5.08 9.59 10.64
CA THR A 7 -3.95 8.68 10.94
C THR A 7 -3.05 8.52 9.71
N PRO A 8 -1.70 8.63 9.83
CA PRO A 8 -0.80 8.50 8.69
C PRO A 8 -0.90 7.14 7.98
N VAL A 9 -1.49 6.15 8.65
CA VAL A 9 -1.67 4.80 8.13
C VAL A 9 -2.72 4.71 7.03
N THR A 10 -3.71 5.62 6.98
CA THR A 10 -4.73 5.61 5.90
C THR A 10 -4.08 5.77 4.52
N SER A 11 -3.13 6.69 4.41
CA SER A 11 -2.35 6.94 3.19
C SER A 11 -1.40 5.80 2.82
N LEU A 12 -1.04 4.93 3.77
CA LEU A 12 -0.12 3.80 3.54
C LEU A 12 -0.85 2.53 3.06
N ILE A 13 -2.16 2.41 3.27
CA ILE A 13 -2.92 1.21 2.88
C ILE A 13 -2.79 0.94 1.38
N MET A 14 -2.96 1.97 0.55
CA MET A 14 -2.91 1.83 -0.90
C MET A 14 -1.52 1.33 -1.38
N PRO A 15 -0.41 2.02 -1.07
CA PRO A 15 0.91 1.59 -1.53
C PRO A 15 1.42 0.32 -0.85
N VAL A 16 1.24 0.17 0.47
CA VAL A 16 1.91 -0.90 1.24
C VAL A 16 1.11 -2.20 1.26
N LEU A 17 -0.23 -2.14 1.20
CA LEU A 17 -1.08 -3.34 1.29
C LEU A 17 -1.76 -3.68 -0.04
N ILE A 18 -2.49 -2.73 -0.62
CA ILE A 18 -3.33 -3.01 -1.80
C ILE A 18 -2.50 -3.27 -3.05
N ARG A 19 -1.50 -2.43 -3.32
CA ARG A 19 -0.66 -2.58 -4.53
C ARG A 19 0.04 -3.94 -4.62
N PRO A 20 0.73 -4.45 -3.58
CA PRO A 20 1.32 -5.79 -3.64
C PRO A 20 0.29 -6.88 -3.94
N ILE A 21 -0.92 -6.80 -3.37
CA ILE A 21 -2.01 -7.75 -3.63
C ILE A 21 -2.45 -7.67 -5.10
N LEU A 22 -2.59 -6.47 -5.65
CA LEU A 22 -2.96 -6.27 -7.05
C LEU A 22 -1.84 -6.71 -8.01
N SER A 23 -0.58 -6.50 -7.67
CA SER A 23 0.57 -7.01 -8.44
C SER A 23 0.60 -8.54 -8.46
N GLN A 24 0.22 -9.19 -7.35
CA GLN A 24 0.06 -10.65 -7.31
C GLN A 24 -1.15 -11.12 -8.13
N LEU A 25 -2.26 -10.36 -8.12
CA LEU A 25 -3.45 -10.63 -8.93
C LEU A 25 -3.17 -10.46 -10.42
N GLU A 26 -2.38 -9.46 -10.81
CA GLU A 26 -2.03 -9.16 -12.20
C GLU A 26 -1.33 -10.35 -12.88
N ARG A 27 -0.56 -11.15 -12.13
CA ARG A 27 0.05 -12.39 -12.63
C ARG A 27 -0.98 -13.46 -13.03
N ARG A 28 -2.22 -13.35 -12.55
CA ARG A 28 -3.33 -14.29 -12.83
C ARG A 28 -4.35 -13.69 -13.79
N ASP A 29 -4.73 -12.44 -13.55
CA ASP A 29 -5.71 -11.70 -14.32
C ASP A 29 -5.37 -10.20 -14.31
N VAL A 30 -4.79 -9.75 -15.43
CA VAL A 30 -4.40 -8.36 -15.63
C VAL A 30 -5.62 -7.44 -15.63
N VAL A 31 -6.72 -7.85 -16.27
CA VAL A 31 -7.91 -7.01 -16.42
C VAL A 31 -8.58 -6.78 -15.07
N ALA A 32 -8.74 -7.84 -14.28
CA ALA A 32 -9.30 -7.74 -12.93
C ALA A 32 -8.42 -6.85 -12.04
N SER A 33 -7.09 -7.04 -12.07
CA SER A 33 -6.16 -6.22 -11.28
C SER A 33 -6.25 -4.74 -11.63
N GLN A 34 -6.21 -4.40 -12.92
CA GLN A 34 -6.27 -3.01 -13.38
C GLN A 34 -7.64 -2.37 -13.09
N THR A 35 -8.73 -3.12 -13.23
CA THR A 35 -10.09 -2.66 -12.89
C THR A 35 -10.20 -2.31 -11.41
N LEU A 36 -9.72 -3.20 -10.53
CA LEU A 36 -9.72 -2.97 -9.08
C LEU A 36 -8.81 -1.79 -8.71
N ARG A 37 -7.62 -1.70 -9.30
CA ARG A 37 -6.69 -0.58 -9.07
C ARG A 37 -7.33 0.76 -9.40
N ALA A 38 -7.96 0.86 -10.58
CA ALA A 38 -8.61 2.08 -11.02
C ALA A 38 -9.79 2.45 -10.13
N ALA A 39 -10.64 1.48 -9.78
CA ALA A 39 -11.80 1.71 -8.93
C ALA A 39 -11.39 2.19 -7.53
N LEU A 40 -10.44 1.49 -6.89
CA LEU A 40 -9.94 1.83 -5.55
C LEU A 40 -9.21 3.19 -5.55
N SER A 41 -8.40 3.48 -6.56
CA SER A 41 -7.72 4.79 -6.65
C SER A 41 -8.71 5.93 -6.85
N LYS A 42 -9.76 5.70 -7.66
CA LYS A 42 -10.79 6.72 -7.93
C LYS A 42 -11.63 7.01 -6.69
N VAL A 43 -12.06 5.98 -5.96
CA VAL A 43 -12.86 6.18 -4.74
C VAL A 43 -12.02 6.84 -3.64
N GLU A 44 -10.75 6.45 -3.48
CA GLU A 44 -9.85 7.06 -2.50
C GLU A 44 -9.63 8.56 -2.79
N ALA A 45 -9.52 8.94 -4.07
CA ALA A 45 -9.38 10.34 -4.46
C ALA A 45 -10.62 11.19 -4.17
N VAL A 46 -11.81 10.60 -4.21
CA VAL A 46 -13.09 11.29 -3.92
C VAL A 46 -13.44 11.22 -2.43
N HIS A 47 -13.05 10.14 -1.76
CA HIS A 47 -13.31 9.84 -0.36
C HIS A 47 -12.03 9.32 0.32
N PRO A 48 -11.12 10.23 0.73
CA PRO A 48 -9.90 9.85 1.45
C PRO A 48 -10.23 9.01 2.69
N GLY A 49 -9.46 7.94 2.91
CA GLY A 49 -9.66 6.99 3.99
C GLY A 49 -10.60 5.82 3.65
N PHE A 50 -11.26 5.84 2.49
CA PHE A 50 -12.16 4.75 2.08
C PHE A 50 -11.44 3.39 2.05
N THR A 51 -10.24 3.34 1.49
CA THR A 51 -9.48 2.09 1.33
C THR A 51 -9.11 1.50 2.70
N TYR A 52 -8.80 2.35 3.69
CA TYR A 52 -8.59 1.94 5.06
C TYR A 52 -9.85 1.33 5.68
N ASP A 53 -10.98 2.04 5.58
CA ASP A 53 -12.25 1.57 6.12
C ASP A 53 -12.69 0.25 5.46
N PHE A 54 -12.42 0.09 4.16
CA PHE A 54 -12.66 -1.15 3.43
C PHE A 54 -11.84 -2.32 4.00
N VAL A 55 -10.53 -2.13 4.19
CA VAL A 55 -9.64 -3.16 4.76
C VAL A 55 -10.06 -3.53 6.19
N VAL A 56 -10.34 -2.53 7.03
CA VAL A 56 -10.83 -2.75 8.40
C VAL A 56 -12.17 -3.51 8.38
N GLY A 57 -13.07 -3.20 7.45
CA GLY A 57 -14.32 -3.91 7.25
C GLY A 57 -14.11 -5.40 6.90
N VAL A 58 -13.13 -5.71 6.04
CA VAL A 58 -12.76 -7.09 5.68
C VAL A 58 -12.20 -7.84 6.89
N LEU A 59 -11.32 -7.22 7.67
CA LEU A 59 -10.71 -7.83 8.86
C LEU A 59 -11.76 -8.10 9.95
N ARG A 60 -12.65 -7.13 10.20
CA ARG A 60 -13.77 -7.30 11.14
C ARG A 60 -14.67 -8.46 10.74
N ARG A 61 -14.98 -8.61 9.45
CA ARG A 61 -15.78 -9.74 8.95
C ARG A 61 -15.10 -11.09 9.14
N ARG A 62 -13.77 -11.11 9.26
CA ARG A 62 -12.98 -12.32 9.54
C ARG A 62 -12.64 -12.49 11.02
N GLU A 63 -13.15 -11.62 11.89
CA GLU A 63 -12.85 -11.61 13.33
C GLU A 63 -11.35 -11.54 13.62
N VAL A 64 -10.60 -10.89 12.72
CA VAL A 64 -9.15 -10.69 12.86
C VAL A 64 -8.92 -9.39 13.61
N ASP A 65 -8.52 -9.50 14.86
CA ASP A 65 -8.09 -8.38 15.68
C ASP A 65 -6.59 -8.15 15.48
N ILE A 66 -6.24 -7.06 14.79
CA ILE A 66 -4.86 -6.67 14.55
C ILE A 66 -4.68 -5.17 14.79
N ASN A 67 -3.53 -4.81 15.34
CA ASN A 67 -3.10 -3.43 15.35
C ASN A 67 -2.67 -3.03 13.93
N MET A 68 -3.48 -2.20 13.29
CA MET A 68 -3.23 -1.77 11.91
C MET A 68 -1.93 -0.95 11.80
N ASN A 69 -1.60 -0.13 12.80
CA ASN A 69 -0.38 0.67 12.79
C ASN A 69 0.86 -0.23 12.83
N GLU A 70 0.88 -1.20 13.74
CA GLU A 70 1.98 -2.16 13.85
C GLU A 70 2.10 -3.03 12.60
N SER A 71 0.96 -3.55 12.12
CA SER A 71 0.93 -4.41 10.93
C SER A 71 1.44 -3.67 9.70
N MET A 72 1.09 -2.40 9.56
CA MET A 72 1.55 -1.58 8.44
C MET A 72 3.03 -1.22 8.54
N LEU A 73 3.51 -0.90 9.74
CA LEU A 73 4.93 -0.66 9.97
C LEU A 73 5.78 -1.90 9.63
N ARG A 74 5.33 -3.10 10.05
CA ARG A 74 5.99 -4.37 9.72
C ARG A 74 5.99 -4.66 8.22
N LEU A 75 4.87 -4.42 7.53
CA LEU A 75 4.77 -4.62 6.08
C LEU A 75 5.64 -3.63 5.30
N GLN A 76 5.71 -2.37 5.74
CA GLN A 76 6.57 -1.36 5.11
C GLN A 76 8.06 -1.70 5.27
N GLY A 77 8.49 -2.17 6.45
CA GLY A 77 9.87 -2.62 6.66
C GLY A 77 10.27 -3.85 5.82
N ALA A 78 9.30 -4.65 5.37
CA ALA A 78 9.52 -5.80 4.50
C ALA A 78 9.44 -5.48 2.99
N ALA A 79 9.07 -4.25 2.61
CA ALA A 79 8.82 -3.87 1.22
C ALA A 79 10.11 -3.66 0.38
N THR A 80 11.28 -3.83 0.98
CA THR A 80 12.62 -3.45 0.47
C THR A 80 13.01 -4.04 -0.89
N ASP A 81 12.42 -5.16 -1.31
CA ASP A 81 12.76 -5.82 -2.58
C ASP A 81 11.68 -5.72 -3.68
N SER A 82 10.45 -5.29 -3.35
CA SER A 82 9.34 -5.27 -4.32
C SER A 82 8.83 -3.89 -4.72
N ASP A 83 9.21 -2.84 -3.98
CA ASP A 83 8.77 -1.48 -4.26
C ASP A 83 9.68 -0.79 -5.29
N VAL A 84 9.55 -1.22 -6.54
CA VAL A 84 10.12 -0.53 -7.71
C VAL A 84 9.61 0.92 -7.80
N GLU A 85 8.43 1.22 -7.23
CA GLU A 85 7.80 2.55 -7.31
C GLU A 85 8.53 3.63 -6.50
N TYR A 86 9.17 3.27 -5.37
CA TYR A 86 9.92 4.21 -4.54
C TYR A 86 11.43 4.24 -4.85
N ARG A 87 11.91 3.32 -5.69
CA ARG A 87 13.31 3.28 -6.13
C ARG A 87 13.50 4.14 -7.36
N LEU A 88 14.51 5.00 -7.33
CA LEU A 88 14.93 5.73 -8.51
C LEU A 88 15.59 4.77 -9.50
N THR A 89 15.12 4.75 -10.75
CA THR A 89 15.68 3.95 -11.85
C THR A 89 16.94 4.56 -12.47
N ARG A 90 17.37 5.70 -11.93
CA ARG A 90 18.53 6.49 -12.35
C ARG A 90 19.83 5.80 -11.97
N SER A 91 20.72 5.59 -12.95
CA SER A 91 21.96 4.84 -12.76
C SER A 91 23.08 5.64 -12.09
N GLU A 92 22.93 6.95 -11.92
CA GLU A 92 23.96 7.79 -11.30
C GLU A 92 24.14 7.47 -9.81
N ASP A 93 25.39 7.50 -9.35
CA ASP A 93 25.80 7.03 -8.02
C ASP A 93 25.03 7.71 -6.89
N ALA A 94 24.74 9.01 -7.00
CA ALA A 94 23.97 9.74 -5.99
C ALA A 94 22.56 9.17 -5.79
N PHE A 95 21.89 8.75 -6.87
CA PHE A 95 20.55 8.14 -6.79
C PHE A 95 20.61 6.70 -6.30
N GLN A 96 21.66 5.96 -6.66
CA GLN A 96 21.90 4.61 -6.14
C GLN A 96 22.22 4.64 -4.64
N GLU A 97 22.98 5.61 -4.17
CA GLU A 97 23.27 5.80 -2.74
C GLU A 97 22.00 6.19 -1.97
N LEU A 98 21.17 7.08 -2.52
CA LEU A 98 19.87 7.43 -1.92
C LEU A 98 18.98 6.19 -1.77
N ASN A 99 18.85 5.37 -2.83
CA ASN A 99 18.08 4.12 -2.79
C ASN A 99 18.59 3.15 -1.70
N ARG A 100 19.90 3.05 -1.50
CA ARG A 100 20.48 2.18 -0.46
C ARG A 100 20.19 2.69 0.93
N LYS A 101 20.36 4.00 1.17
CA LYS A 101 20.15 4.60 2.49
C LYS A 101 18.67 4.62 2.87
N SER A 102 17.77 4.86 1.92
CA SER A 102 16.33 4.83 2.18
C SER A 102 15.82 3.42 2.51
N ALA A 103 16.38 2.38 1.89
CA ALA A 103 16.01 0.99 2.19
C ALA A 103 16.60 0.46 3.50
N ALA A 104 17.64 1.09 4.03
CA ALA A 104 18.32 0.67 5.27
C ALA A 104 17.82 1.39 6.53
N LEU A 105 16.94 2.38 6.38
CA LEU A 105 16.31 3.14 7.45
C LEU A 105 15.08 2.41 8.01
#